data_AF-A0A7C9GJR5-F1
#
_entry.id   AF-A0A7C9GJR5-F1
#
_cell.length_a   1.000
_cell.length_b   1.000
_cell.length_c   1.000
_cell.angle_alpha   90.00
_cell.angle_beta   90.00
_cell.angle_gamma   90.00
#
_symmetry.space_group_name_H-M   'P 1'
#
loop_
_entity.id
_entity.type
_entity.pdbx_description
1 polymer ?
#
loop_
_entity_poly.entity_id
_entity_poly.type
_entity_poly.pdbx_seq_one_letter_code
_entity_poly.pdbx_strand_id
1 'polypeptide(L)'
;MQNEYSENTVTDLHLEVGCHTKPSKLRGRLSPQDDNENSTELIDDIIKLHNDPKGNKLLWYDNWEDKIIDRNSDAILKAIDENVSQFGGLEAYKDIVGENPYDPIEPVCGLSAQNIFKLMTEAEQAVNPVEQFKKEKINGNEFSEKLDQFNDSRSYVALVNDHRFGHMFLIDITSTSQGIVGYIYQSDLGNGILPALKIVDWLSSRGKEPINAHKLKKLLSNEFNILSESEQKELIAELLEINKNISNVKLDRFKRDQEVNIYLREYDKNNFFENIENLKAKLGI
;
A
#
# COMPACT_ATOMS: atom_id res chain seq x y z
N MET A 1 4.98 -50.27 -54.68
CA MET A 1 5.25 -50.03 -56.11
C MET A 1 5.01 -48.56 -56.38
N GLN A 2 5.96 -47.94 -57.08
CA GLN A 2 6.15 -46.51 -57.29
C GLN A 2 5.07 -45.86 -58.16
N ASN A 3 4.83 -44.55 -57.92
CA ASN A 3 4.92 -43.42 -58.89
C ASN A 3 4.08 -42.25 -58.32
N GLU A 4 4.62 -41.08 -57.93
CA GLU A 4 5.40 -40.04 -58.61
C GLU A 4 4.56 -38.86 -59.19
N TYR A 5 4.95 -37.64 -58.75
CA TYR A 5 4.88 -36.28 -59.35
C TYR A 5 3.52 -35.61 -59.68
N SER A 6 3.18 -34.51 -58.97
CA SER A 6 3.33 -33.06 -59.32
C SER A 6 2.15 -32.54 -60.17
N GLU A 7 1.66 -31.30 -60.09
CA GLU A 7 2.31 -30.01 -59.90
C GLU A 7 1.25 -28.92 -59.62
N ASN A 8 1.73 -27.76 -59.17
CA ASN A 8 1.01 -26.56 -58.75
C ASN A 8 0.10 -25.92 -59.81
N THR A 9 -1.00 -25.30 -59.36
CA THR A 9 -1.44 -24.01 -59.92
C THR A 9 -1.92 -23.09 -58.80
N VAL A 10 -1.14 -22.04 -58.61
CA VAL A 10 -1.48 -20.80 -57.90
C VAL A 10 -2.53 -20.05 -58.72
N THR A 11 -3.60 -19.58 -58.09
CA THR A 11 -4.27 -18.34 -58.51
C THR A 11 -4.75 -17.60 -57.27
N ASP A 12 -4.09 -16.47 -57.02
CA ASP A 12 -4.53 -15.38 -56.18
C ASP A 12 -5.94 -14.93 -56.56
N LEU A 13 -6.80 -14.78 -55.55
CA LEU A 13 -7.82 -13.75 -55.54
C LEU A 13 -8.05 -13.29 -54.11
N HIS A 14 -7.24 -12.30 -53.77
CA HIS A 14 -7.40 -11.37 -52.66
C HIS A 14 -8.76 -10.68 -52.79
N LEU A 15 -9.60 -10.79 -51.75
CA LEU A 15 -10.62 -9.79 -51.42
C LEU A 15 -10.72 -9.74 -49.90
N GLU A 16 -9.95 -8.84 -49.31
CA GLU A 16 -10.08 -8.39 -47.94
C GLU A 16 -11.43 -7.71 -47.74
N VAL A 17 -12.19 -8.15 -46.75
CA VAL A 17 -13.14 -7.28 -46.04
C VAL A 17 -12.79 -7.38 -44.57
N GLY A 18 -12.09 -6.34 -44.10
CA GLY A 18 -11.64 -6.21 -42.73
C GLY A 18 -12.82 -6.03 -41.77
N CYS A 19 -12.84 -6.86 -40.73
CA CYS A 19 -13.54 -6.56 -39.49
C CYS A 19 -12.53 -6.80 -38.35
N HIS A 20 -11.78 -5.75 -38.00
CA HIS A 20 -10.87 -5.77 -36.85
C HIS A 20 -11.68 -5.66 -35.55
N THR A 21 -12.20 -6.79 -35.08
CA THR A 21 -12.47 -6.96 -33.65
C THR A 21 -11.16 -7.34 -32.98
N LYS A 22 -10.60 -6.43 -32.16
CA LYS A 22 -9.46 -6.71 -31.29
C LYS A 22 -9.76 -7.98 -30.47
N PRO A 23 -8.87 -9.00 -30.45
CA PRO A 23 -9.07 -10.12 -29.54
C PRO A 23 -8.91 -9.61 -28.11
N SER A 24 -9.98 -9.79 -27.33
CA SER A 24 -9.97 -9.67 -25.87
C SER A 24 -8.80 -10.50 -25.32
N LYS A 25 -7.88 -9.86 -24.57
CA LYS A 25 -6.87 -10.57 -23.80
C LYS A 25 -7.59 -11.51 -22.83
N LEU A 26 -7.60 -12.80 -23.17
CA LEU A 26 -7.94 -13.87 -22.24
C LEU A 26 -6.98 -13.79 -21.06
N ARG A 27 -7.53 -13.78 -19.84
CA ARG A 27 -6.83 -13.92 -18.56
C ARG A 27 -5.86 -15.10 -18.63
N GLY A 28 -4.59 -14.82 -18.90
CA GLY A 28 -3.47 -15.71 -18.60
C GLY A 28 -2.92 -15.34 -17.23
N ARG A 29 -2.47 -16.33 -16.45
CA ARG A 29 -1.68 -16.07 -15.23
C ARG A 29 -0.54 -15.12 -15.60
N LEU A 30 -0.46 -14.00 -14.87
CA LEU A 30 0.61 -13.01 -15.01
C LEU A 30 1.96 -13.72 -14.82
N SER A 31 2.93 -13.39 -15.65
CA SER A 31 4.30 -13.85 -15.44
C SER A 31 4.90 -13.08 -14.25
N PRO A 32 5.88 -13.65 -13.52
CA PRO A 32 6.52 -12.96 -12.39
C PRO A 32 7.17 -11.61 -12.76
N GLN A 33 7.46 -11.36 -14.04
CA GLN A 33 7.93 -10.05 -14.53
C GLN A 33 6.79 -9.06 -14.74
N ASP A 34 5.63 -9.50 -15.23
CA ASP A 34 4.42 -8.66 -15.36
C ASP A 34 3.85 -8.26 -13.98
N ASP A 35 4.06 -9.10 -12.95
CA ASP A 35 3.57 -8.86 -11.59
C ASP A 35 4.25 -7.66 -10.89
N ASN A 36 5.50 -7.34 -11.24
CA ASN A 36 6.24 -6.23 -10.62
C ASN A 36 5.92 -4.88 -11.28
N GLU A 37 5.75 -4.86 -12.61
CA GLU A 37 5.35 -3.64 -13.34
C GLU A 37 3.95 -3.18 -12.89
N ASN A 38 2.97 -4.10 -12.78
CA ASN A 38 1.62 -3.79 -12.31
C ASN A 38 1.61 -3.23 -10.86
N SER A 39 2.43 -3.78 -9.95
CA SER A 39 2.52 -3.27 -8.57
C SER A 39 3.04 -1.84 -8.48
N THR A 40 3.94 -1.43 -9.39
CA THR A 40 4.42 -0.04 -9.44
C THR A 40 3.39 0.96 -9.98
N GLU A 41 2.55 0.54 -10.92
CA GLU A 41 1.44 1.35 -11.44
C GLU A 41 0.36 1.60 -10.39
N LEU A 42 0.05 0.60 -9.55
CA LEU A 42 -0.89 0.74 -8.44
C LEU A 42 -0.44 1.80 -7.42
N ILE A 43 0.87 1.88 -7.17
CA ILE A 43 1.45 2.93 -6.30
C ILE A 43 1.26 4.31 -6.93
N ASP A 44 1.50 4.44 -8.24
CA ASP A 44 1.30 5.71 -8.95
C ASP A 44 -0.17 6.14 -8.97
N ASP A 45 -1.09 5.18 -9.03
CA ASP A 45 -2.52 5.47 -8.96
C ASP A 45 -2.98 5.89 -7.56
N ILE A 46 -2.38 5.36 -6.49
CA ILE A 46 -2.58 5.90 -5.13
C ILE A 46 -2.08 7.36 -5.06
N ILE A 47 -0.94 7.67 -5.67
CA ILE A 47 -0.40 9.04 -5.71
C ILE A 47 -1.36 9.97 -6.48
N LYS A 48 -1.91 9.53 -7.62
CA LYS A 48 -2.92 10.30 -8.38
C LYS A 48 -4.18 10.56 -7.55
N LEU A 49 -4.71 9.52 -6.89
CA LEU A 49 -5.85 9.64 -6.00
C LEU A 49 -5.56 10.61 -4.84
N HIS A 50 -4.37 10.56 -4.25
CA HIS A 50 -3.98 11.48 -3.17
C HIS A 50 -3.93 12.94 -3.64
N ASN A 51 -3.45 13.19 -4.87
CA ASN A 51 -3.30 14.53 -5.43
C ASN A 51 -4.62 15.13 -5.95
N ASP A 52 -5.64 14.30 -6.23
CA ASP A 52 -6.98 14.79 -6.51
C ASP A 52 -7.69 15.19 -5.19
N PRO A 53 -8.27 16.38 -5.05
CA PRO A 53 -8.91 16.80 -3.79
C PRO A 53 -10.06 15.89 -3.32
N LYS A 54 -10.86 15.34 -4.25
CA LYS A 54 -11.93 14.40 -3.89
C LYS A 54 -11.36 13.01 -3.65
N GLY A 55 -10.36 12.58 -4.43
CA GLY A 55 -9.61 11.35 -4.21
C GLY A 55 -8.91 11.31 -2.85
N ASN A 56 -8.33 12.43 -2.42
CA ASN A 56 -7.73 12.62 -1.10
C ASN A 56 -8.77 12.35 0.01
N LYS A 57 -9.97 12.93 -0.13
CA LYS A 57 -11.08 12.68 0.80
C LYS A 57 -11.55 11.24 0.78
N LEU A 58 -11.61 10.58 -0.38
CA LEU A 58 -11.97 9.16 -0.47
C LEU A 58 -10.91 8.25 0.16
N LEU A 59 -9.62 8.49 -0.10
CA LEU A 59 -8.52 7.69 0.43
C LEU A 59 -8.40 7.82 1.94
N TRP A 60 -8.46 9.05 2.47
CA TRP A 60 -8.10 9.32 3.87
C TRP A 60 -9.29 9.55 4.79
N TYR A 61 -10.49 9.12 4.38
CA TYR A 61 -11.64 9.09 5.27
C TYR A 61 -11.48 8.02 6.35
N ASP A 62 -11.86 8.31 7.58
CA ASP A 62 -11.62 7.49 8.77
C ASP A 62 -12.81 6.59 9.16
N ASN A 63 -13.70 6.30 8.20
CA ASN A 63 -14.68 5.23 8.35
C ASN A 63 -14.02 3.86 8.08
N TRP A 64 -13.91 3.08 9.15
CA TRP A 64 -13.30 1.75 9.16
C TRP A 64 -14.28 0.60 8.95
N GLU A 65 -15.57 0.83 9.20
CA GLU A 65 -16.60 -0.22 9.16
C GLU A 65 -17.04 -0.54 7.74
N ASP A 66 -17.26 0.48 6.93
CA ASP A 66 -17.73 0.32 5.55
C ASP A 66 -16.56 0.07 4.58
N LYS A 67 -16.85 -0.50 3.40
CA LYS A 67 -15.81 -0.70 2.38
C LYS A 67 -15.26 0.63 1.91
N ILE A 68 -13.97 0.69 1.60
CA ILE A 68 -13.31 1.87 1.06
C ILE A 68 -13.95 2.31 -0.25
N ILE A 69 -14.39 1.36 -1.10
CA ILE A 69 -15.05 1.64 -2.37
C ILE A 69 -16.48 2.16 -2.21
N ASP A 70 -17.11 2.01 -1.03
CA ASP A 70 -18.47 2.51 -0.78
C ASP A 70 -18.46 3.99 -0.38
N ARG A 71 -17.28 4.56 -0.12
CA ARG A 71 -17.12 5.98 0.20
C ARG A 71 -17.64 6.87 -0.93
N ASN A 72 -18.23 7.99 -0.53
CA ASN A 72 -18.81 9.00 -1.42
C ASN A 72 -18.30 10.38 -1.03
N SER A 73 -17.59 11.05 -1.94
CA SER A 73 -16.97 12.35 -1.68
C SER A 73 -17.99 13.43 -1.33
N ASP A 74 -19.16 13.42 -1.96
CA ASP A 74 -20.17 14.45 -1.74
C ASP A 74 -20.84 14.27 -0.37
N ALA A 75 -21.04 13.02 0.06
CA ALA A 75 -21.48 12.71 1.43
C ALA A 75 -20.44 13.12 2.48
N ILE A 76 -19.15 12.89 2.21
CA ILE A 76 -18.04 13.31 3.09
C ILE A 76 -18.00 14.84 3.20
N LEU A 77 -18.10 15.55 2.07
CA LEU A 77 -18.11 17.03 2.05
C LEU A 77 -19.33 17.60 2.78
N LYS A 78 -20.50 16.98 2.62
CA LYS A 78 -21.69 17.36 3.38
C LYS A 78 -21.50 17.17 4.88
N ALA A 79 -20.87 16.08 5.32
CA ALA A 79 -20.55 15.86 6.73
C ALA A 79 -19.55 16.92 7.26
N ILE A 80 -18.62 17.37 6.43
CA ILE A 80 -17.72 18.49 6.75
C ILE A 80 -18.54 19.80 6.90
N ASP A 81 -19.47 20.09 5.98
CA ASP A 81 -20.34 21.27 6.06
C ASP A 81 -21.15 21.30 7.35
N GLU A 82 -21.72 20.15 7.73
CA GLU A 82 -22.48 20.00 8.98
C GLU A 82 -21.59 20.24 10.20
N ASN A 83 -20.37 19.72 10.21
CA ASN A 83 -19.42 19.91 11.30
C ASN A 83 -18.95 21.38 11.40
N VAL A 84 -18.58 22.00 10.27
CA VAL A 84 -18.21 23.42 10.21
C VAL A 84 -19.35 24.31 10.70
N SER A 85 -20.59 24.00 10.33
CA SER A 85 -21.76 24.73 10.84
C SER A 85 -21.94 24.57 12.35
N GLN A 86 -21.66 23.40 12.93
CA GLN A 86 -21.74 23.16 14.37
C GLN A 86 -20.68 23.96 15.15
N PHE A 87 -19.52 24.19 14.54
CA PHE A 87 -18.46 25.02 15.12
C PHE A 87 -18.68 26.53 14.92
N GLY A 88 -19.80 26.94 14.30
CA GLY A 88 -20.12 28.36 14.09
C GLY A 88 -19.58 28.96 12.80
N GLY A 89 -19.23 28.12 11.82
CA GLY A 89 -18.69 28.53 10.52
C GLY A 89 -17.19 28.27 10.39
N LEU A 90 -16.67 28.42 9.16
CA LEU A 90 -15.32 28.01 8.80
C LEU A 90 -14.22 28.72 9.60
N GLU A 91 -14.35 30.03 9.85
CA GLU A 91 -13.33 30.75 10.62
C GLU A 91 -13.28 30.29 12.09
N ALA A 92 -14.44 30.07 12.72
CA ALA A 92 -14.49 29.55 14.08
C ALA A 92 -13.95 28.11 14.16
N TYR A 93 -14.23 27.28 13.16
CA TYR A 93 -13.63 25.94 13.06
C TYR A 93 -12.10 26.03 12.99
N LYS A 94 -11.55 26.87 12.10
CA LYS A 94 -10.10 27.06 11.97
C LYS A 94 -9.46 27.61 13.24
N ASP A 95 -10.12 28.53 13.93
CA ASP A 95 -9.63 29.09 15.20
C ASP A 95 -9.55 28.04 16.32
N ILE A 96 -10.48 27.07 16.33
CA ILE A 96 -10.56 26.02 17.37
C ILE A 96 -9.67 24.82 17.03
N VAL A 97 -9.75 24.33 15.79
CA VAL A 97 -9.10 23.09 15.35
C VAL A 97 -7.69 23.36 14.80
N GLY A 98 -7.44 24.57 14.28
CA GLY A 98 -6.16 24.97 13.71
C GLY A 98 -5.99 24.62 12.22
N GLU A 99 -6.99 23.99 11.60
CA GLU A 99 -6.92 23.48 10.22
C GLU A 99 -8.21 23.77 9.44
N ASN A 100 -8.09 23.79 8.10
CA ASN A 100 -9.24 23.91 7.20
C ASN A 100 -9.68 22.49 6.77
N PRO A 101 -10.90 22.04 7.14
CA PRO A 101 -11.32 20.66 6.92
C PRO A 101 -11.61 20.33 5.45
N TYR A 102 -11.72 21.35 4.59
CA TYR A 102 -11.92 21.17 3.15
C TYR A 102 -10.60 20.90 2.40
N ASP A 103 -9.47 21.35 2.93
CA ASP A 103 -8.18 21.20 2.27
C ASP A 103 -7.77 19.72 2.20
N PRO A 104 -7.08 19.27 1.13
CA PRO A 104 -6.47 17.95 1.10
C PRO A 104 -5.55 17.74 2.30
N ILE A 105 -5.59 16.54 2.89
CA ILE A 105 -4.78 16.21 4.06
C ILE A 105 -3.55 15.37 3.66
N GLU A 106 -2.49 15.55 4.43
CA GLU A 106 -1.38 14.60 4.49
C GLU A 106 -1.67 13.61 5.62
N PRO A 107 -1.94 12.33 5.32
CA PRO A 107 -2.34 11.39 6.36
C PRO A 107 -1.17 11.10 7.31
N VAL A 108 -1.44 11.07 8.61
CA VAL A 108 -0.51 10.51 9.60
C VAL A 108 -0.33 9.00 9.38
N CYS A 109 0.72 8.42 10.00
CA CYS A 109 1.13 7.04 9.81
C CYS A 109 -0.02 6.00 9.96
N GLY A 110 -0.85 6.16 11.00
CA GLY A 110 -1.99 5.27 11.22
C GLY A 110 -3.06 5.39 10.13
N LEU A 111 -3.39 6.62 9.74
CA LEU A 111 -4.44 6.89 8.75
C LEU A 111 -4.03 6.38 7.36
N SER A 112 -2.77 6.56 6.96
CA SER A 112 -2.28 6.08 5.68
C SER A 112 -2.22 4.56 5.64
N ALA A 113 -1.60 3.93 6.64
CA ALA A 113 -1.44 2.48 6.70
C ALA A 113 -2.80 1.75 6.75
N GLN A 114 -3.75 2.22 7.56
CA GLN A 114 -5.06 1.56 7.70
C GLN A 114 -5.92 1.69 6.43
N ASN A 115 -5.90 2.86 5.76
CA ASN A 115 -6.65 3.04 4.53
C ASN A 115 -6.05 2.25 3.36
N ILE A 116 -4.72 2.25 3.19
CA ILE A 116 -4.08 1.44 2.15
C ILE A 116 -4.30 -0.05 2.45
N PHE A 117 -4.30 -0.47 3.72
CA PHE A 117 -4.63 -1.85 4.08
C PHE A 117 -6.05 -2.25 3.65
N LYS A 118 -7.05 -1.39 3.88
CA LYS A 118 -8.41 -1.61 3.35
C LYS A 118 -8.41 -1.72 1.84
N LEU A 119 -7.73 -0.79 1.16
CA LEU A 119 -7.61 -0.77 -0.29
C LEU A 119 -7.03 -2.08 -0.85
N MET A 120 -6.05 -2.67 -0.17
CA MET A 120 -5.41 -3.93 -0.57
C MET A 120 -6.25 -5.17 -0.25
N THR A 121 -6.95 -5.19 0.89
CA THR A 121 -7.50 -6.44 1.47
C THR A 121 -9.00 -6.62 1.32
N GLU A 122 -9.75 -5.55 1.02
CA GLU A 122 -11.19 -5.64 0.87
C GLU A 122 -11.58 -6.28 -0.46
N ALA A 123 -12.53 -7.21 -0.37
CA ALA A 123 -13.07 -7.96 -1.50
C ALA A 123 -14.60 -7.82 -1.47
N GLU A 124 -15.33 -8.92 -1.32
CA GLU A 124 -16.79 -8.89 -1.13
C GLU A 124 -17.20 -8.19 0.18
N GLN A 125 -16.40 -8.34 1.23
CA GLN A 125 -16.69 -7.83 2.57
C GLN A 125 -15.75 -6.69 2.98
N ALA A 126 -16.26 -5.79 3.82
CA ALA A 126 -15.46 -4.76 4.45
C ALA A 126 -14.45 -5.36 5.44
N VAL A 127 -13.33 -4.68 5.59
CA VAL A 127 -12.29 -5.02 6.55
C VAL A 127 -12.09 -3.83 7.47
N ASN A 128 -12.35 -4.02 8.76
CA ASN A 128 -12.05 -3.01 9.77
C ASN A 128 -10.63 -3.24 10.31
N PRO A 129 -9.62 -2.46 9.88
CA PRO A 129 -8.24 -2.69 10.29
C PRO A 129 -8.03 -2.41 11.79
N VAL A 130 -8.85 -1.57 12.42
CA VAL A 130 -8.74 -1.26 13.85
C VAL A 130 -9.19 -2.45 14.70
N GLU A 131 -10.35 -3.02 14.37
CA GLU A 131 -10.88 -4.17 15.10
C GLU A 131 -10.07 -5.44 14.85
N GLN A 132 -9.73 -5.71 13.59
CA GLN A 132 -9.03 -6.94 13.23
C GLN A 132 -7.63 -6.96 13.82
N PHE A 133 -6.93 -5.82 13.82
CA PHE A 133 -5.62 -5.71 14.46
C PHE A 133 -5.67 -6.04 15.95
N LYS A 134 -6.75 -5.70 16.67
CA LYS A 134 -6.88 -6.05 18.10
C LYS A 134 -7.07 -7.56 18.32
N LYS A 135 -7.75 -8.24 17.39
CA LYS A 135 -8.14 -9.66 17.51
C LYS A 135 -7.04 -10.60 17.01
N GLU A 136 -6.33 -10.21 15.95
CA GLU A 136 -5.49 -11.11 15.15
C GLU A 136 -4.00 -10.67 15.13
N LYS A 137 -3.60 -9.74 16.00
CA LYS A 137 -2.19 -9.31 16.07
C LYS A 137 -1.26 -10.44 16.50
N ILE A 138 -0.12 -10.49 15.84
CA ILE A 138 1.03 -11.34 16.15
C ILE A 138 2.23 -10.46 16.53
N ASN A 139 3.23 -11.05 17.18
CA ASN A 139 4.48 -10.35 17.47
C ASN A 139 5.50 -10.51 16.33
N GLY A 140 6.60 -9.74 16.39
CA GLY A 140 7.64 -9.75 15.36
C GLY A 140 8.40 -11.08 15.20
N ASN A 141 8.52 -11.90 16.24
CA ASN A 141 9.15 -13.22 16.12
C ASN A 141 8.22 -14.19 15.38
N GLU A 142 6.93 -14.21 15.72
CA GLU A 142 5.94 -15.02 15.00
C GLU A 142 5.81 -14.58 13.53
N PHE A 143 5.90 -13.27 13.24
CA PHE A 143 6.00 -12.78 11.86
C PHE A 143 7.23 -13.34 11.14
N SER A 144 8.39 -13.37 11.81
CA SER A 144 9.63 -13.91 11.25
C SER A 144 9.49 -15.39 10.87
N GLU A 145 8.90 -16.19 11.77
CA GLU A 145 8.64 -17.62 11.54
C GLU A 145 7.64 -17.85 10.40
N LYS A 146 6.57 -17.03 10.32
CA LYS A 146 5.59 -17.11 9.23
C LYS A 146 6.20 -16.75 7.89
N LEU A 147 7.10 -15.77 7.83
CA LEU A 147 7.74 -15.33 6.59
C LEU A 147 8.57 -16.45 5.93
N ASP A 148 9.11 -17.40 6.71
CA ASP A 148 9.80 -18.59 6.18
C ASP A 148 8.86 -19.62 5.55
N GLN A 149 7.56 -19.54 5.83
CA GLN A 149 6.55 -20.50 5.39
C GLN A 149 5.73 -19.99 4.21
N PHE A 150 6.06 -18.80 3.68
CA PHE A 150 5.27 -18.18 2.61
C PHE A 150 5.37 -18.97 1.31
N ASN A 151 4.23 -19.04 0.63
CA ASN A 151 4.11 -19.67 -0.67
C ASN A 151 4.33 -18.63 -1.76
N ASP A 152 5.18 -18.95 -2.74
CA ASP A 152 5.54 -18.06 -3.85
C ASP A 152 4.35 -17.64 -4.74
N SER A 153 3.20 -18.30 -4.62
CA SER A 153 1.99 -18.01 -5.40
C SER A 153 1.01 -17.02 -4.75
N ARG A 154 1.30 -16.51 -3.55
CA ARG A 154 0.38 -15.66 -2.77
C ARG A 154 1.01 -14.32 -2.41
N SER A 155 0.15 -13.33 -2.19
CA SER A 155 0.56 -12.00 -1.74
C SER A 155 -0.02 -11.73 -0.36
N TYR A 156 0.75 -11.07 0.48
CA TYR A 156 0.39 -10.78 1.86
C TYR A 156 0.68 -9.32 2.16
N VAL A 157 -0.08 -8.73 3.06
CA VAL A 157 0.22 -7.41 3.60
C VAL A 157 0.27 -7.50 5.12
N ALA A 158 1.32 -6.91 5.69
CA ALA A 158 1.48 -6.76 7.13
C ALA A 158 1.18 -5.32 7.51
N LEU A 159 0.13 -5.09 8.29
CA LEU A 159 -0.09 -3.85 9.01
C LEU A 159 0.75 -3.90 10.29
N VAL A 160 1.75 -3.04 10.40
CA VAL A 160 2.72 -3.04 11.52
C VAL A 160 2.44 -1.85 12.41
N ASN A 161 2.25 -2.08 13.71
CA ASN A 161 2.25 -1.06 14.75
C ASN A 161 3.48 -1.28 15.65
N ASP A 162 4.51 -0.49 15.41
CA ASP A 162 5.77 -0.57 16.14
C ASP A 162 5.74 0.41 17.32
N HIS A 163 5.47 -0.10 18.53
CA HIS A 163 5.39 0.73 19.72
C HIS A 163 6.76 1.24 20.18
N ARG A 164 7.86 0.62 19.73
CA ARG A 164 9.22 1.09 20.00
C ARG A 164 9.49 2.41 19.30
N PHE A 165 8.93 2.57 18.10
CA PHE A 165 9.03 3.78 17.28
C PHE A 165 7.85 4.74 17.49
N GLY A 166 6.71 4.23 17.98
CA GLY A 166 5.45 4.96 17.97
C GLY A 166 4.92 5.17 16.56
N HIS A 167 5.10 4.19 15.69
CA HIS A 167 4.91 4.31 14.24
C HIS A 167 4.08 3.17 13.66
N MET A 168 3.27 3.47 12.65
CA MET A 168 2.47 2.49 11.93
C MET A 168 2.77 2.55 10.43
N PHE A 169 2.99 1.39 9.81
CA PHE A 169 3.29 1.29 8.39
C PHE A 169 2.82 -0.05 7.82
N LEU A 170 2.82 -0.16 6.49
CA LEU A 170 2.55 -1.41 5.81
C LEU A 170 3.82 -2.04 5.27
N ILE A 171 3.80 -3.37 5.17
CA ILE A 171 4.73 -4.13 4.34
C ILE A 171 3.89 -4.96 3.37
N ASP A 172 3.89 -4.60 2.10
CA ASP A 172 3.39 -5.45 1.02
C ASP A 172 4.42 -6.54 0.72
N ILE A 173 4.04 -7.80 0.85
CA ILE A 173 4.93 -8.96 0.76
C ILE A 173 4.49 -9.80 -0.43
N THR A 174 5.40 -9.98 -1.37
CA THR A 174 5.18 -10.76 -2.58
C THR A 174 6.42 -11.58 -2.91
N SER A 175 6.24 -12.63 -3.72
CA SER A 175 7.37 -13.43 -4.19
C SER A 175 7.86 -12.91 -5.53
N THR A 176 9.18 -12.88 -5.70
CA THR A 176 9.85 -12.42 -6.91
C THR A 176 10.87 -13.46 -7.37
N SER A 177 11.52 -13.23 -8.52
CA SER A 177 12.65 -14.07 -8.95
C SER A 177 13.84 -14.07 -7.96
N GLN A 178 13.88 -13.11 -7.02
CA GLN A 178 14.91 -13.01 -5.98
C GLN A 178 14.46 -13.63 -4.64
N GLY A 179 13.26 -14.23 -4.59
CA GLY A 179 12.61 -14.76 -3.40
C GLY A 179 11.57 -13.80 -2.83
N ILE A 180 11.17 -14.06 -1.57
CA ILE A 180 10.21 -13.24 -0.84
C ILE A 180 10.81 -11.88 -0.51
N VAL A 181 10.14 -10.81 -0.96
CA VAL A 181 10.50 -9.42 -0.69
C VAL A 181 9.32 -8.67 -0.09
N GLY A 182 9.60 -7.60 0.63
CA GLY A 182 8.61 -6.65 1.11
C GLY A 182 8.82 -5.24 0.55
N TYR A 183 7.74 -4.49 0.41
CA TYR A 183 7.71 -3.07 0.06
C TYR A 183 7.03 -2.31 1.19
N ILE A 184 7.68 -1.27 1.71
CA ILE A 184 7.11 -0.49 2.82
C ILE A 184 6.24 0.63 2.26
N TYR A 185 5.06 0.83 2.83
CA TYR A 185 4.23 2.03 2.60
C TYR A 185 4.03 2.77 3.92
N GLN A 186 4.42 4.04 3.97
CA GLN A 186 4.35 4.84 5.19
C GLN A 186 4.24 6.34 4.93
N SER A 187 3.67 7.03 5.90
CA SER A 187 3.84 8.47 6.16
C SER A 187 4.17 8.65 7.63
N ASP A 188 4.76 9.78 8.02
CA ASP A 188 5.12 10.05 9.42
C ASP A 188 4.89 11.53 9.75
N LEU A 189 4.38 11.79 10.95
CA LEU A 189 4.21 13.16 11.47
C LEU A 189 5.54 13.77 11.93
N GLY A 190 6.57 12.95 12.18
CA GLY A 190 7.92 13.39 12.56
C GLY A 190 8.13 13.58 14.07
N ASN A 191 7.19 13.10 14.88
CA ASN A 191 7.25 13.21 16.33
C ASN A 191 8.02 12.04 16.98
N GLY A 192 8.22 10.95 16.25
CA GLY A 192 8.95 9.77 16.70
C GLY A 192 10.45 9.81 16.43
N ILE A 193 11.01 8.65 16.13
CA ILE A 193 12.42 8.42 15.84
C ILE A 193 12.83 8.88 14.42
N LEU A 194 11.86 9.09 13.53
CA LEU A 194 12.04 9.47 12.13
C LEU A 194 11.57 10.92 11.91
N PRO A 195 12.07 11.61 10.86
CA PRO A 195 11.57 12.92 10.44
C PRO A 195 10.14 12.82 9.87
N ALA A 196 9.47 13.97 9.74
CA ALA A 196 8.17 14.03 9.08
C ALA A 196 8.30 13.61 7.61
N LEU A 197 7.29 12.88 7.12
CA LEU A 197 7.31 12.23 5.82
C LEU A 197 5.89 12.19 5.24
N LYS A 198 5.71 12.80 4.07
CA LYS A 198 4.47 12.70 3.30
C LYS A 198 4.36 11.34 2.63
N ILE A 199 3.14 10.82 2.51
CA ILE A 199 2.90 9.51 1.88
C ILE A 199 3.36 9.52 0.41
N VAL A 200 3.10 10.60 -0.31
CA VAL A 200 3.46 10.71 -1.74
C VAL A 200 4.97 10.76 -1.97
N ASP A 201 5.72 11.44 -1.09
CA ASP A 201 7.18 11.52 -1.18
C ASP A 201 7.78 10.12 -0.97
N TRP A 202 7.26 9.38 0.00
CA TRP A 202 7.68 8.00 0.24
C TRP A 202 7.35 7.09 -0.94
N LEU A 203 6.10 7.07 -1.39
CA LEU A 203 5.63 6.19 -2.47
C LEU A 203 6.36 6.47 -3.80
N SER A 204 6.66 7.74 -4.09
CA SER A 204 7.37 8.15 -5.31
C SER A 204 8.85 7.80 -5.29
N SER A 205 9.47 7.71 -4.10
CA SER A 205 10.90 7.46 -3.94
C SER A 205 11.21 6.02 -3.58
N ARG A 206 10.70 5.57 -2.43
CA ARG A 206 11.09 4.31 -1.76
C ARG A 206 9.99 3.26 -1.70
N GLY A 207 8.73 3.62 -1.93
CA GLY A 207 7.61 2.66 -1.91
C GLY A 207 7.74 1.51 -2.93
N LYS A 208 8.58 1.68 -3.94
CA LYS A 208 8.86 0.68 -4.99
C LYS A 208 10.18 -0.07 -4.77
N GLU A 209 10.89 0.21 -3.69
CA GLU A 209 12.18 -0.41 -3.39
C GLU A 209 11.96 -1.75 -2.65
N PRO A 210 12.43 -2.90 -3.20
CA PRO A 210 12.26 -4.18 -2.55
C PRO A 210 13.20 -4.34 -1.36
N ILE A 211 12.67 -4.86 -0.25
CA ILE A 211 13.39 -5.18 0.97
C ILE A 211 13.39 -6.70 1.14
N ASN A 212 14.56 -7.30 1.28
CA ASN A 212 14.63 -8.73 1.50
C ASN A 212 14.05 -9.15 2.87
N ALA A 213 13.52 -10.36 2.94
CA ALA A 213 12.91 -10.93 4.14
C ALA A 213 13.84 -10.87 5.36
N HIS A 214 15.15 -11.10 5.21
CA HIS A 214 16.12 -11.08 6.30
C HIS A 214 16.15 -9.72 7.03
N LYS A 215 16.14 -8.60 6.29
CA LYS A 215 16.13 -7.26 6.90
C LYS A 215 14.84 -6.97 7.65
N LEU A 216 13.70 -7.40 7.12
CA LEU A 216 12.40 -7.25 7.78
C LEU A 216 12.36 -8.04 9.10
N LYS A 217 12.84 -9.28 9.10
CA LYS A 217 12.97 -10.11 10.30
C LYS A 217 13.87 -9.46 11.34
N LYS A 218 15.04 -8.98 10.90
CA LYS A 218 16.00 -8.30 11.78
C LYS A 218 15.39 -7.05 12.43
N LEU A 219 14.60 -6.27 11.69
CA LEU A 219 13.95 -5.05 12.20
C LEU A 219 12.84 -5.37 13.20
N LEU A 220 11.96 -6.31 12.88
CA LEU A 220 10.69 -6.51 13.59
C LEU A 220 10.80 -7.49 14.75
N SER A 221 11.73 -8.44 14.71
CA SER A 221 11.92 -9.46 15.74
C SER A 221 12.77 -8.95 16.92
N ASN A 222 12.97 -9.83 17.90
CA ASN A 222 13.86 -9.56 19.03
C ASN A 222 15.34 -9.40 18.62
N GLU A 223 15.71 -9.81 17.39
CA GLU A 223 17.06 -9.56 16.85
C GLU A 223 17.40 -8.06 16.85
N PHE A 224 16.42 -7.18 16.66
CA PHE A 224 16.65 -5.74 16.70
C PHE A 224 17.18 -5.27 18.06
N ASN A 225 16.69 -5.87 19.15
CA ASN A 225 16.99 -5.43 20.52
C ASN A 225 18.41 -5.78 20.96
N ILE A 226 19.07 -6.74 20.29
CA ILE A 226 20.44 -7.16 20.58
C ILE A 226 21.49 -6.44 19.71
N LEU A 227 21.07 -5.63 18.75
CA LEU A 227 21.96 -4.82 17.91
C LEU A 227 22.61 -3.69 18.71
N SER A 228 23.81 -3.30 18.30
CA SER A 228 24.41 -2.06 18.77
C SER A 228 23.60 -0.84 18.31
N GLU A 229 23.76 0.30 18.99
CA GLU A 229 23.05 1.54 18.63
C GLU A 229 23.33 1.98 17.17
N SER A 230 24.56 1.78 16.67
CA SER A 230 24.92 2.09 15.28
C SER A 230 24.15 1.20 14.31
N GLU A 231 24.14 -0.11 14.55
CA GLU A 231 23.44 -1.08 13.71
C GLU A 231 21.92 -0.86 13.72
N GLN A 232 21.35 -0.43 14.85
CA GLN A 232 19.95 -0.04 14.94
C GLN A 232 19.65 1.18 14.06
N LYS A 233 20.47 2.25 14.15
CA LYS A 233 20.30 3.44 13.31
C LYS A 233 20.47 3.13 11.84
N GLU A 234 21.47 2.33 11.48
CA GLU A 234 21.72 1.87 10.12
C GLU A 234 20.53 1.12 9.56
N LEU A 235 19.99 0.14 10.31
CA LEU A 235 18.84 -0.65 9.87
C LEU A 235 17.56 0.19 9.75
N ILE A 236 17.30 1.08 10.72
CA ILE A 236 16.16 2.01 10.64
C ILE A 236 16.31 2.94 9.44
N ALA A 237 17.47 3.57 9.26
CA ALA A 237 17.69 4.49 8.15
C ALA A 237 17.53 3.78 6.82
N GLU A 238 18.14 2.60 6.69
CA GLU A 238 18.06 1.79 5.49
C GLU A 238 16.63 1.42 5.13
N LEU A 239 15.77 1.11 6.10
CA LEU A 239 14.42 0.60 5.83
C LEU A 239 13.32 1.67 5.84
N LEU A 240 13.45 2.70 6.68
CA LEU A 240 12.35 3.61 7.01
C LEU A 240 12.67 5.10 6.78
N GLU A 241 13.91 5.48 6.46
CA GLU A 241 14.26 6.88 6.17
C GLU A 241 14.37 7.12 4.67
N ILE A 242 13.79 8.21 4.17
CA ILE A 242 13.62 8.46 2.73
C ILE A 242 14.94 8.61 1.96
N ASN A 243 16.01 9.09 2.61
CA ASN A 243 17.34 9.27 2.04
C ASN A 243 18.36 8.25 2.58
N LYS A 244 17.93 7.28 3.40
CA LYS A 244 18.77 6.35 4.14
C LYS A 244 19.84 7.05 4.99
N ASN A 245 19.56 8.27 5.47
CA ASN A 245 20.49 9.04 6.25
C ASN A 245 20.41 8.66 7.74
N ILE A 246 21.47 8.01 8.23
CA ILE A 246 21.64 7.58 9.62
C ILE A 246 21.50 8.75 10.60
N SER A 247 21.96 9.96 10.23
CA SER A 247 21.89 11.12 11.14
C SER A 247 20.47 11.63 11.38
N ASN A 248 19.50 11.21 10.57
CA ASN A 248 18.09 11.59 10.74
C ASN A 248 17.35 10.68 11.75
N VAL A 249 18.00 9.59 12.21
CA VAL A 249 17.41 8.65 13.17
C VAL A 249 17.69 9.08 14.62
N LYS A 250 16.63 9.43 15.35
CA LYS A 250 16.66 9.95 16.73
C LYS A 250 16.39 8.84 17.75
N LEU A 251 17.39 8.01 18.03
CA LEU A 251 17.25 6.91 19.00
C LEU A 251 17.04 7.37 20.45
N ASP A 252 17.25 8.64 20.78
CA ASP A 252 16.83 9.21 22.06
C ASP A 252 15.31 9.14 22.28
N ARG A 253 14.52 9.05 21.19
CA ARG A 253 13.06 8.89 21.22
C ARG A 253 12.60 7.44 21.13
N PHE A 254 13.53 6.50 21.03
CA PHE A 254 13.25 5.07 20.98
C PHE A 254 12.72 4.58 22.33
N LYS A 255 11.57 3.92 22.33
CA LYS A 255 10.96 3.36 23.53
C LYS A 255 11.44 1.93 23.72
N ARG A 256 12.43 1.75 24.59
CA ARG A 256 12.94 0.43 24.98
C ARG A 256 11.81 -0.43 25.57
N ASP A 257 11.92 -1.74 25.40
CA ASP A 257 11.01 -2.76 25.95
C ASP A 257 9.55 -2.65 25.49
N GLN A 258 9.29 -1.95 24.38
CA GLN A 258 7.98 -1.90 23.75
C GLN A 258 7.81 -3.01 22.71
N GLU A 259 6.55 -3.42 22.51
CA GLU A 259 6.20 -4.50 21.58
C GLU A 259 6.08 -4.02 20.13
N VAL A 260 6.27 -4.96 19.20
CA VAL A 260 5.88 -4.80 17.79
C VAL A 260 4.66 -5.67 17.57
N ASN A 261 3.55 -5.04 17.21
CA ASN A 261 2.31 -5.72 16.88
C ASN A 261 2.12 -5.73 15.37
N ILE A 262 1.75 -6.86 14.80
CA ILE A 262 1.62 -7.03 13.36
C ILE A 262 0.30 -7.71 13.07
N TYR A 263 -0.49 -7.17 12.16
CA TYR A 263 -1.62 -7.88 11.56
C TYR A 263 -1.26 -8.30 10.14
N LEU A 264 -1.05 -9.61 9.95
CA LEU A 264 -0.64 -10.19 8.68
C LEU A 264 -1.83 -10.84 7.99
N ARG A 265 -2.07 -10.47 6.72
CA ARG A 265 -3.22 -10.95 5.95
C ARG A 265 -2.84 -11.25 4.51
N GLU A 266 -3.36 -12.36 3.98
CA GLU A 266 -3.31 -12.66 2.54
C GLU A 266 -4.28 -11.74 1.79
N TYR A 267 -3.88 -11.28 0.60
CA TYR A 267 -4.75 -10.48 -0.26
C TYR A 267 -4.62 -10.90 -1.73
N ASP A 268 -5.69 -10.65 -2.50
CA ASP A 268 -5.70 -10.83 -3.95
C ASP A 268 -5.35 -9.50 -4.61
N LYS A 269 -4.27 -9.49 -5.41
CA LYS A 269 -3.83 -8.30 -6.17
C LYS A 269 -4.92 -7.76 -7.10
N ASN A 270 -5.83 -8.61 -7.60
CA ASN A 270 -6.94 -8.16 -8.43
C ASN A 270 -7.93 -7.32 -7.62
N ASN A 271 -8.20 -7.69 -6.36
CA ASN A 271 -9.07 -6.87 -5.50
C ASN A 271 -8.43 -5.51 -5.24
N PHE A 272 -7.12 -5.47 -5.00
CA PHE A 272 -6.39 -4.22 -4.82
C PHE A 272 -6.50 -3.31 -6.06
N PHE A 273 -6.25 -3.88 -7.26
CA PHE A 273 -6.44 -3.18 -8.53
C PHE A 273 -7.88 -2.68 -8.72
N GLU A 274 -8.87 -3.56 -8.56
CA GLU A 274 -10.29 -3.22 -8.74
C GLU A 274 -10.74 -2.15 -7.74
N ASN A 275 -10.24 -2.17 -6.51
CA ASN A 275 -10.57 -1.14 -5.52
C ASN A 275 -10.01 0.23 -5.92
N ILE A 276 -8.78 0.30 -6.42
CA ILE A 276 -8.20 1.54 -6.94
C ILE A 276 -9.00 2.06 -8.14
N GLU A 277 -9.31 1.19 -9.10
CA GLU A 277 -10.08 1.57 -10.29
C GLU A 277 -11.49 2.05 -9.93
N ASN A 278 -12.14 1.44 -8.94
CA ASN A 278 -13.44 1.89 -8.45
C ASN A 278 -13.38 3.29 -7.84
N LEU A 279 -12.31 3.63 -7.10
CA LEU A 279 -12.14 4.98 -6.56
C LEU A 279 -11.86 5.99 -7.67
N LYS A 280 -10.98 5.65 -8.62
CA LYS A 280 -10.68 6.48 -9.80
C LYS A 280 -11.92 6.74 -10.66
N ALA A 281 -12.76 5.73 -10.88
CA ALA A 281 -14.01 5.85 -11.64
C ALA A 281 -15.00 6.84 -11.02
N LYS A 282 -15.02 7.00 -9.69
CA LYS A 282 -15.84 8.03 -9.01
C LYS A 282 -15.39 9.46 -9.33
N LEU A 283 -14.15 9.62 -9.78
CA LEU A 283 -13.51 10.91 -10.04
C LEU A 283 -13.34 11.19 -11.53
N GLY A 284 -13.42 10.16 -12.38
CA GLY A 284 -13.17 10.25 -13.81
C GLY A 284 -11.69 10.43 -14.17
N ILE A 285 -10.79 9.85 -13.36
CA ILE A 285 -9.32 9.89 -13.54
C ILE A 285 -8.70 8.52 -13.81
#